data_AF-A0A7X6D7M5-F1
#
_entry.id   AF-A0A7X6D7M5-F1
#
_cell.length_a   1.000
_cell.length_b   1.000
_cell.length_c   1.000
_cell.angle_alpha   90.00
_cell.angle_beta   90.00
_cell.angle_gamma   90.00
#
_symmetry.space_group_name_H-M   'P 1'
#
loop_
_entity.id
_entity.type
_entity.pdbx_description
1 polymer ?
#
loop_
_entity_poly.entity_id
_entity_poly.type
_entity_poly.pdbx_seq_one_letter_code
_entity_poly.pdbx_strand_id
1 'polypeptide(L)' 'MKLSPKEDFQEWLTDNFDVIKESISDECRKWSEKHNIQKCKPFEKQDELDIVDVDNLADNIAESLETGLMNVIKTYEES' A
#
# COMPACT_ATOMS: atom_id res chain seq x y z
N MET A 1 -19.70 23.57 6.53
CA MET A 1 -18.42 24.27 6.82
C MET A 1 -17.51 24.04 5.62
N LYS A 2 -16.62 24.99 5.30
CA LYS A 2 -15.60 24.79 4.26
C LYS A 2 -14.34 24.30 4.96
N LEU A 3 -13.84 23.13 4.58
CA LEU A 3 -12.62 22.55 5.14
C LEU A 3 -11.41 23.43 4.78
N SER A 4 -10.37 23.41 5.61
CA SER A 4 -9.05 23.91 5.20
C SER A 4 -8.50 23.03 4.07
N PRO A 5 -7.59 23.53 3.21
CA PRO A 5 -6.96 22.72 2.17
C PRO A 5 -6.31 21.44 2.72
N LYS A 6 -5.70 21.52 3.90
CA LYS A 6 -5.16 20.37 4.63
C LYS A 6 -6.22 19.34 5.02
N GLU A 7 -7.34 19.76 5.59
CA GLU A 7 -8.43 18.85 5.98
C GLU A 7 -9.12 18.24 4.76
N ASP A 8 -9.33 19.04 3.70
CA ASP A 8 -9.91 18.60 2.43
C ASP A 8 -9.03 17.52 1.76
N PHE A 9 -7.71 17.73 1.74
CA PHE A 9 -6.77 16.75 1.21
C PHE A 9 -6.70 15.48 2.08
N GLN A 10 -6.79 15.61 3.40
CA GLN A 10 -6.81 14.46 4.31
C GLN A 10 -8.05 13.59 4.07
N GLU A 11 -9.25 14.19 3.98
CA GLU A 11 -10.48 13.46 3.70
C GLU A 11 -10.42 12.81 2.31
N TRP A 12 -10.03 13.57 1.28
CA TRP A 12 -9.89 13.01 -0.06
C TRP A 12 -8.93 11.81 -0.09
N LEU A 13 -7.79 11.91 0.59
CA LEU A 13 -6.82 10.83 0.63
C LEU A 13 -7.39 9.57 1.30
N THR A 14 -8.08 9.70 2.44
CA THR A 14 -8.72 8.57 3.12
C THR A 14 -9.79 7.92 2.24
N ASP A 15 -10.66 8.72 1.62
CA ASP A 15 -11.78 8.20 0.83
C ASP A 15 -11.34 7.51 -0.47
N ASN A 16 -10.15 7.86 -0.97
CA ASN A 16 -9.65 7.38 -2.26
C ASN A 16 -8.42 6.48 -2.13
N PHE A 17 -7.98 6.14 -0.91
CA PHE A 17 -6.75 5.39 -0.70
C PHE A 17 -6.81 3.97 -1.28
N ASP A 18 -8.01 3.41 -1.43
CA ASP A 18 -8.21 2.09 -2.03
C ASP A 18 -7.72 2.02 -3.49
N VAL A 19 -7.79 3.12 -4.25
CA VAL A 19 -7.25 3.19 -5.62
C VAL A 19 -5.72 3.06 -5.60
N ILE A 20 -5.07 3.63 -4.58
CA ILE A 20 -3.61 3.52 -4.39
C ILE A 20 -3.26 2.09 -3.97
N LYS A 21 -4.03 1.48 -3.06
CA LYS A 21 -3.90 0.07 -2.66
C LYS A 21 -4.00 -0.88 -3.85
N GLU A 22 -4.99 -0.67 -4.72
CA GLU A 22 -5.17 -1.47 -5.94
C GLU A 22 -3.97 -1.32 -6.89
N SER A 23 -3.51 -0.09 -7.12
CA SER A 23 -2.34 0.16 -7.96
C SER A 23 -1.06 -0.49 -7.42
N ILE A 24 -0.86 -0.49 -6.10
CA ILE A 24 0.29 -1.16 -5.46
C ILE A 24 0.17 -2.67 -5.62
N SER A 25 -1.01 -3.23 -5.37
CA SER A 25 -1.29 -4.66 -5.51
C SER A 25 -1.02 -5.17 -6.92
N ASP A 26 -1.45 -4.41 -7.93
CA ASP A 26 -1.20 -4.74 -9.34
C ASP A 26 0.28 -4.70 -9.70
N GLU A 27 1.04 -3.72 -9.19
CA GLU A 27 2.46 -3.63 -9.46
C GLU A 27 3.26 -4.75 -8.77
N CYS A 28 2.92 -5.07 -7.51
CA CYS A 28 3.46 -6.22 -6.80
C CYS A 28 3.18 -7.52 -7.55
N ARG A 29 1.97 -7.69 -8.10
CA ARG A 29 1.60 -8.84 -8.92
C ARG A 29 2.43 -8.92 -10.20
N LYS A 30 2.49 -7.86 -11.00
CA LYS A 30 3.30 -7.81 -12.23
C LYS A 30 4.76 -8.12 -11.97
N TRP A 31 5.32 -7.57 -10.89
CA TRP A 31 6.70 -7.85 -10.49
C TRP A 31 6.88 -9.33 -10.14
N SER A 32 5.98 -9.90 -9.33
CA SER A 32 6.04 -11.32 -8.95
C SER A 32 5.99 -12.25 -10.17
N GLU A 33 5.09 -11.97 -11.12
CA GLU A 33 4.94 -12.73 -12.36
C GLU A 33 6.19 -12.64 -13.23
N LYS A 34 6.75 -11.43 -13.40
CA LYS A 34 7.98 -11.18 -14.15
C LYS A 34 9.19 -11.93 -13.58
N HIS A 35 9.23 -12.10 -12.27
CA HIS A 35 10.35 -12.72 -11.54
C HIS A 35 10.11 -14.20 -11.20
N ASN A 36 9.01 -14.79 -11.68
CA ASN A 36 8.59 -16.17 -11.37
C ASN A 36 8.54 -16.47 -9.85
N ILE A 37 8.18 -15.45 -9.05
CA ILE A 37 7.97 -15.60 -7.62
C ILE A 37 6.68 -16.39 -7.44
N GLN A 38 6.75 -17.56 -6.82
CA GLN A 38 5.55 -18.35 -6.55
C GLN A 38 4.73 -17.65 -5.46
N LYS A 39 3.42 -17.44 -5.71
CA LYS A 39 2.49 -17.02 -4.65
C LYS A 39 2.56 -18.02 -3.50
N CYS A 40 2.64 -17.52 -2.26
CA CYS A 40 2.50 -18.32 -1.05
C CYS A 40 1.36 -19.33 -1.18
N LYS A 41 1.69 -20.63 -1.30
CA LYS A 41 0.72 -21.69 -1.11
C LYS A 41 0.55 -21.94 0.39
N PRO A 42 -0.66 -22.25 0.88
CA PRO A 42 -0.87 -22.53 2.29
C PRO A 42 0.02 -23.70 2.74
N PHE A 43 0.96 -23.40 3.65
CA PHE A 43 1.61 -24.24 4.68
C PHE A 43 2.05 -25.70 4.42
N GLU A 44 2.08 -26.22 3.20
CA GLU A 44 2.52 -27.61 2.97
C GLU A 44 3.96 -27.79 2.48
N LYS A 45 4.68 -26.72 2.12
CA LYS A 45 6.07 -26.83 1.63
C LYS A 45 6.94 -25.68 2.13
N GLN A 46 7.62 -25.92 3.25
CA GLN A 46 8.41 -24.95 4.01
C GLN A 46 9.85 -24.77 3.46
N ASP A 47 10.20 -25.43 2.34
CA ASP A 47 11.59 -25.52 1.85
C ASP A 47 11.93 -24.62 0.64
N GLU A 48 11.04 -23.71 0.21
CA GLU A 48 11.33 -22.76 -0.87
C GLU A 48 11.51 -21.33 -0.32
N LEU A 49 12.76 -20.87 -0.26
CA LEU A 49 13.19 -19.54 0.20
C LEU A 49 12.68 -18.37 -0.67
N ASP A 50 12.21 -18.65 -1.88
CA ASP A 50 11.76 -17.64 -2.86
C ASP A 50 10.23 -17.44 -2.88
N ILE A 51 9.53 -17.91 -1.84
CA ILE A 51 8.09 -17.71 -1.71
C ILE A 51 7.83 -16.36 -1.03
N VAL A 52 7.28 -15.40 -1.78
CA VAL A 52 6.79 -14.13 -1.23
C VAL A 52 5.27 -14.17 -1.19
N ASP A 53 4.70 -13.81 -0.04
CA ASP A 53 3.28 -13.47 0.05
C ASP A 53 3.07 -12.08 -0.57
N VAL A 54 2.85 -12.07 -1.89
CA VAL A 54 2.72 -10.86 -2.70
C VAL A 54 1.56 -9.98 -2.23
N ASP A 55 0.48 -10.61 -1.77
CA ASP A 55 -0.72 -9.91 -1.34
C ASP A 55 -0.43 -9.22 0.02
N ASN A 56 0.22 -9.92 0.97
CA ASN A 56 0.69 -9.32 2.23
C ASN A 56 1.76 -8.22 2.01
N LEU A 57 2.66 -8.39 1.04
CA LEU A 57 3.65 -7.36 0.69
C LEU A 57 2.95 -6.08 0.19
N ALA A 58 1.95 -6.21 -0.67
CA ALA A 58 1.18 -5.08 -1.18
C ALA A 58 0.47 -4.33 -0.06
N ASP A 59 -0.18 -5.05 0.86
CA ASP A 59 -0.87 -4.47 2.01
C ASP A 59 0.11 -3.70 2.92
N ASN A 60 1.25 -4.30 3.27
CA ASN A 60 2.27 -3.66 4.12
C ASN A 60 2.84 -2.37 3.49
N ILE A 61 3.07 -2.36 2.17
CA ILE A 61 3.52 -1.18 1.44
C ILE A 61 2.44 -0.10 1.48
N ALA A 62 1.18 -0.47 1.23
CA ALA A 62 0.08 0.48 1.23
C ALA A 62 -0.15 1.10 2.61
N GLU A 63 -0.17 0.32 3.68
CA GLU A 63 -0.30 0.82 5.06
C GLU A 63 0.84 1.76 5.46
N SER A 64 2.08 1.40 5.08
CA SER A 64 3.26 2.22 5.34
C SER A 64 3.19 3.56 4.60
N LEU A 65 2.73 3.54 3.35
CA LEU A 65 2.55 4.73 2.53
C LEU A 65 1.43 5.62 3.09
N GLU A 66 0.29 5.03 3.46
CA GLU A 66 -0.85 5.74 4.08
C GLU A 66 -0.40 6.47 5.34
N THR A 67 0.31 5.77 6.22
CA THR A 67 0.85 6.32 7.46
C THR A 67 1.84 7.46 7.19
N GLY A 68 2.75 7.28 6.23
CA GLY A 68 3.72 8.30 5.84
C GLY A 68 3.06 9.57 5.34
N LEU A 69 2.09 9.45 4.43
CA LEU A 69 1.35 10.58 3.88
C LEU A 69 0.54 11.31 4.96
N MET A 70 -0.16 10.56 5.83
CA MET A 70 -0.90 11.14 6.95
C MET A 70 0.00 11.90 7.92
N ASN A 71 1.22 11.41 8.16
CA ASN A 71 2.21 12.10 8.99
C ASN A 71 2.69 13.39 8.32
N VAL A 72 2.95 13.38 7.02
CA VAL A 72 3.30 14.60 6.26
C VAL A 72 2.18 15.62 6.34
N ILE A 73 0.93 15.22 6.08
CA ILE A 73 -0.24 16.12 6.17
C ILE A 73 -0.33 16.72 7.57
N LYS A 74 -0.28 15.90 8.62
CA LYS A 74 -0.38 16.36 10.02
C LYS A 74 0.71 17.36 10.39
N THR A 75 1.95 17.10 9.97
CA THR A 75 3.13 17.92 10.30
C THR A 75 3.32 19.13 9.40
N TYR A 76 2.60 19.21 8.27
CA TYR A 76 2.64 20.36 7.39
C TYR A 76 1.95 21.57 8.05
N GLU A 77 2.74 22.61 8.34
CA GLU A 77 2.25 23.92 8.77
C GLU A 77 1.99 24.78 7.53
N GLU A 78 0.73 25.18 7.31
CA GLU A 78 0.35 26.13 6.25
C GLU A 78 0.95 27.50 6.62
N SER A 79 1.89 27.99 5.79
CA SER A 79 2.61 29.27 5.98
C SER A 79 1.80 30.46 5.51
#